data_AF-A0A956EYL1-F1
#
_entry.id   AF-A0A956EYL1-F1
#
_cell.length_a   1.000
_cell.length_b   1.000
_cell.length_c   1.000
_cell.angle_alpha   90.00
_cell.angle_beta   90.00
_cell.angle_gamma   90.00
#
_symmetry.space_group_name_H-M   'P 1'
#
loop_
_entity.id
_entity.type
_entity.pdbx_description
1 polymer ?
#
loop_
_entity_poly.entity_id
_entity_poly.type
_entity_poly.pdbx_seq_one_letter_code
_entity_poly.pdbx_strand_id
1 'polypeptide(L)'
;MDVTRKLLKVFRVDQQIRGLQSRLRGAERFLKEQVRQLADIETTRTSIQGQLRQLKASVANLELETKQIDQHIEELRDRMNQAKTNKEYKALLTEVNTFKERRGALDDNELGHLDKVEKLEAQLAELESAHAERTKMREVAEQDRQKREDEIRDRLEELKRQRAELVSDVPR
;
A
#
# COMPACT_ATOMS: atom_id res chain seq x y z
N MET A 1 9.54 -21.42 59.47
CA MET A 1 9.24 -21.70 58.04
C MET A 1 10.56 -21.65 57.28
N ASP A 2 10.96 -22.74 56.64
CA ASP A 2 12.20 -22.83 55.84
C ASP A 2 12.19 -21.82 54.68
N VAL A 3 13.33 -21.15 54.43
CA VAL A 3 13.52 -20.14 53.37
C VAL A 3 13.16 -20.72 52.00
N THR A 4 13.50 -21.99 51.78
CA THR A 4 13.14 -22.74 50.57
C THR A 4 11.64 -22.76 50.31
N ARG A 5 10.82 -22.90 51.35
CA ARG A 5 9.35 -22.90 51.22
C ARG A 5 8.80 -21.52 50.87
N LYS A 6 9.42 -20.45 51.38
CA LYS A 6 9.04 -19.06 51.04
C LYS A 6 9.36 -18.75 49.58
N LEU A 7 10.56 -19.11 49.13
CA LEU A 7 10.98 -18.99 47.73
C LEU A 7 10.07 -19.79 46.77
N LEU A 8 9.67 -21.00 47.16
CA LEU A 8 8.77 -21.82 46.35
C LEU A 8 7.38 -21.17 46.16
N LYS A 9 6.87 -20.45 47.16
CA LYS A 9 5.60 -19.71 47.04
C LYS A 9 5.71 -18.56 46.04
N VAL A 10 6.78 -17.76 46.13
CA VAL A 10 7.06 -16.68 45.17
C VAL A 10 7.17 -17.24 43.75
N PHE A 11 7.93 -18.33 43.57
CA PHE A 11 8.11 -18.99 42.27
C PHE A 11 6.78 -19.44 41.65
N ARG A 12 5.86 -20.00 42.44
CA ARG A 12 4.54 -20.43 41.95
C ARG A 12 3.69 -19.26 41.47
N VAL A 13 3.67 -18.16 42.22
CA VAL A 13 2.97 -16.92 41.81
C VAL A 13 3.60 -16.36 40.53
N ASP A 14 4.93 -16.35 40.43
CA ASP A 14 5.66 -15.95 39.23
C ASP A 14 5.35 -16.83 38.01
N GLN A 15 5.14 -18.13 38.21
CA GLN A 15 4.72 -19.04 37.15
C GLN A 15 3.29 -18.73 36.68
N GLN A 16 2.38 -18.43 37.61
CA GLN A 16 0.99 -18.05 37.29
C GLN A 16 0.94 -16.72 36.52
N ILE A 17 1.67 -15.70 36.98
CA ILE A 17 1.77 -14.40 36.29
C ILE A 17 2.31 -14.60 34.87
N ARG A 18 3.40 -15.35 34.70
CA ARG A 18 3.98 -15.63 33.38
C ARG A 18 3.02 -16.37 32.45
N GLY A 19 2.24 -17.31 32.98
CA GLY A 19 1.21 -18.05 32.24
C GLY A 19 0.07 -17.16 31.74
N LEU A 20 -0.42 -16.24 32.58
CA LEU A 20 -1.46 -15.28 32.18
C LEU A 20 -0.93 -14.31 31.11
N GLN A 21 0.30 -13.80 31.30
CA GLN A 21 0.91 -12.86 30.36
C GLN A 21 1.31 -13.49 29.03
N SER A 22 1.57 -14.80 28.95
CA SER A 22 1.98 -15.45 27.69
C SER A 22 0.87 -15.40 26.65
N ARG A 23 -0.39 -15.60 27.05
CA ARG A 23 -1.56 -15.54 26.16
C ARG A 23 -1.81 -14.15 25.61
N LEU A 24 -1.67 -13.11 26.44
CA LEU A 24 -1.78 -11.71 26.00
C LEU A 24 -0.65 -11.35 25.04
N ARG A 25 0.61 -11.68 25.38
CA ARG A 25 1.77 -11.43 24.50
C ARG A 25 1.63 -12.10 23.13
N GLY A 26 1.00 -13.27 23.07
CA GLY A 26 0.68 -13.92 21.80
C GLY A 26 -0.26 -13.10 20.92
N ALA A 27 -1.35 -12.59 21.51
CA ALA A 27 -2.30 -11.73 20.80
C ALA A 27 -1.69 -10.38 20.40
N GLU A 28 -0.88 -9.76 21.26
CA GLU A 28 -0.15 -8.52 20.93
C GLU A 28 0.82 -8.70 19.76
N ARG A 29 1.55 -9.83 19.72
CA ARG A 29 2.42 -10.16 18.58
C ARG A 29 1.63 -10.35 17.30
N PHE A 30 0.50 -11.06 17.37
CA PHE A 30 -0.37 -11.28 16.23
C PHE A 30 -0.95 -9.96 15.69
N LEU A 31 -1.46 -9.09 16.57
CA LEU A 31 -1.95 -7.77 16.20
C LEU A 31 -0.86 -6.91 15.56
N LYS A 32 0.35 -6.90 16.15
CA LYS A 32 1.49 -6.17 15.60
C LYS A 32 1.82 -6.62 14.17
N GLU A 33 1.77 -7.93 13.91
CA GLU A 33 2.00 -8.47 12.57
C GLU A 33 0.90 -8.03 11.58
N GLN A 34 -0.38 -8.06 11.99
CA GLN A 34 -1.47 -7.58 11.12
C GLN A 34 -1.36 -6.08 10.81
N VAL A 35 -0.99 -5.26 11.80
CA VAL A 35 -0.75 -3.82 11.60
C VAL A 35 0.39 -3.58 10.61
N ARG A 36 1.50 -4.33 10.74
CA ARG A 36 2.63 -4.23 9.81
C ARG A 36 2.22 -4.59 8.38
N GLN A 37 1.55 -5.72 8.19
CA GLN A 37 1.11 -6.18 6.87
C GLN A 37 0.14 -5.18 6.22
N LEU A 38 -0.76 -4.58 7.01
CA LEU A 38 -1.66 -3.54 6.52
C LEU A 38 -0.89 -2.30 6.05
N ALA A 39 0.11 -1.85 6.82
CA ALA A 39 0.96 -0.71 6.46
C ALA A 39 1.77 -0.97 5.17
N ASP A 40 2.27 -2.19 4.97
CA ASP A 40 2.98 -2.59 3.75
C ASP A 40 2.05 -2.53 2.51
N ILE A 41 0.80 -2.98 2.67
CA ILE A 41 -0.24 -2.87 1.62
C ILE A 41 -0.55 -1.40 1.32
N GLU A 42 -0.74 -0.56 2.33
CA GLU A 42 -1.03 0.88 2.17
C GLU A 42 0.10 1.63 1.46
N THR A 43 1.35 1.30 1.80
CA THR A 43 2.53 1.87 1.14
C THR A 43 2.55 1.53 -0.34
N THR A 44 2.31 0.26 -0.67
CA THR A 44 2.26 -0.23 -2.05
C THR A 44 1.11 0.43 -2.82
N ARG A 45 -0.08 0.49 -2.22
CA ARG A 45 -1.26 1.14 -2.80
C ARG A 45 -0.99 2.61 -3.13
N THR A 46 -0.38 3.35 -2.20
CA THR A 46 -0.05 4.77 -2.38
C THR A 46 0.95 4.96 -3.52
N SER A 47 1.96 4.09 -3.62
CA SER A 47 2.92 4.10 -4.72
C SER A 47 2.25 3.88 -6.08
N ILE A 48 1.39 2.87 -6.20
CA ILE A 48 0.68 2.56 -7.46
C ILE A 48 -0.28 3.71 -7.84
N GLN A 49 -0.98 4.30 -6.87
CA GLN A 49 -1.83 5.47 -7.12
C GLN A 49 -1.02 6.67 -7.64
N GLY A 50 0.20 6.88 -7.12
CA GLY A 50 1.13 7.89 -7.63
C GLY A 50 1.53 7.63 -9.09
N GLN A 51 1.92 6.38 -9.39
CA GLN A 51 2.28 5.97 -10.75
C GLN A 51 1.11 6.13 -11.74
N LEU A 52 -0.11 5.75 -11.34
CA LEU A 52 -1.32 5.93 -12.14
C LEU A 52 -1.58 7.40 -12.47
N ARG A 53 -1.45 8.30 -11.48
CA ARG A 53 -1.63 9.75 -11.71
C ARG A 53 -0.62 10.28 -12.72
N GLN A 54 0.64 9.86 -12.61
CA GLN A 54 1.68 10.27 -13.55
C GLN A 54 1.41 9.74 -14.96
N LEU A 55 1.05 8.46 -15.11
CA LEU A 55 0.75 7.88 -16.41
C LEU A 55 -0.48 8.53 -17.06
N LYS A 56 -1.55 8.78 -16.30
CA LYS A 56 -2.75 9.47 -16.82
C LYS A 56 -2.42 10.89 -17.29
N ALA A 57 -1.54 11.60 -16.58
CA ALA A 57 -1.06 12.91 -17.03
C ALA A 57 -0.22 12.79 -18.32
N SER A 58 0.63 11.77 -18.43
CA SER A 58 1.39 11.51 -19.66
C SER A 58 0.48 11.20 -20.85
N VAL A 59 -0.56 10.38 -20.67
CA VAL A 59 -1.57 10.10 -21.70
C VAL A 59 -2.24 11.39 -22.16
N ALA A 60 -2.74 12.21 -21.23
CA ALA A 60 -3.40 13.47 -21.58
C ALA A 60 -2.46 14.45 -22.33
N ASN A 61 -1.16 14.45 -22.01
CA ASN A 61 -0.18 15.25 -22.73
C ASN A 61 0.06 14.71 -24.16
N LEU A 62 0.13 13.39 -24.33
CA LEU A 62 0.26 12.76 -25.65
C LEU A 62 -0.97 13.06 -26.52
N GLU A 63 -2.17 12.93 -25.98
CA GLU A 63 -3.43 13.29 -26.67
C GLU A 63 -3.41 14.75 -27.17
N LEU A 64 -2.91 15.67 -26.33
CA LEU A 64 -2.77 17.08 -26.70
C LEU A 64 -1.75 17.28 -27.83
N GLU A 65 -0.59 16.60 -27.76
CA GLU A 65 0.44 16.68 -28.79
C GLU A 65 -0.05 16.11 -30.12
N THR A 66 -0.72 14.95 -30.09
CA THR A 66 -1.36 14.34 -31.27
C THR A 66 -2.35 15.30 -31.91
N LYS A 67 -3.21 15.95 -31.12
CA LYS A 67 -4.16 16.95 -31.62
C LYS A 67 -3.48 18.17 -32.26
N GLN A 68 -2.36 18.63 -31.69
CA GLN A 68 -1.58 19.73 -32.28
C GLN A 68 -0.95 19.33 -33.62
N ILE A 69 -0.42 18.10 -33.71
CA ILE A 69 0.12 17.57 -34.95
C ILE A 69 -0.96 17.43 -36.02
N ASP A 70 -2.15 16.96 -35.66
CA ASP A 70 -3.28 16.86 -36.58
C ASP A 70 -3.67 18.24 -37.15
N GLN A 71 -3.75 19.26 -36.29
CA GLN A 71 -4.00 20.63 -36.74
C GLN A 71 -2.93 21.10 -37.73
N HIS A 72 -1.66 20.85 -37.45
CA HIS A 72 -0.57 21.25 -38.33
C HIS A 72 -0.58 20.47 -39.67
N ILE A 73 -0.94 19.20 -39.65
CA ILE A 73 -1.13 18.39 -40.86
C ILE A 73 -2.22 18.99 -41.75
N GLU A 74 -3.35 19.43 -41.17
CA GLU A 74 -4.42 20.07 -41.95
C GLU A 74 -3.98 21.43 -42.53
N GLU A 75 -3.26 22.26 -41.77
CA GLU A 75 -2.68 23.51 -42.29
C GLU A 75 -1.74 23.28 -43.48
N LEU A 76 -0.89 22.23 -43.39
CA LEU A 76 0.00 21.86 -44.49
C LEU A 76 -0.76 21.35 -45.71
N ARG A 77 -1.86 20.61 -45.52
CA ARG A 77 -2.74 20.17 -46.62
C ARG A 77 -3.42 21.34 -47.32
N ASP A 78 -3.89 22.32 -46.57
CA ASP A 78 -4.49 23.53 -47.14
C ASP A 78 -3.47 24.32 -47.98
N ARG A 79 -2.25 24.48 -47.47
CA ARG A 79 -1.13 25.09 -48.23
C ARG A 79 -0.78 24.27 -49.48
N MET A 80 -0.85 22.95 -49.39
CA MET A 80 -0.56 22.04 -50.50
C MET A 80 -1.59 22.17 -51.63
N ASN A 81 -2.87 22.34 -51.27
CA ASN A 81 -3.95 22.61 -52.23
C ASN A 81 -3.80 23.98 -52.92
N GLN A 82 -3.10 24.94 -52.30
CA GLN A 82 -2.83 26.27 -52.85
C GLN A 82 -1.48 26.37 -53.58
N ALA A 83 -0.67 25.31 -53.59
CA ALA A 83 0.66 25.31 -54.16
C ALA A 83 0.62 25.57 -55.67
N LYS A 84 1.43 26.53 -56.15
CA LYS A 84 1.45 26.93 -57.56
C LYS A 84 2.47 26.14 -58.37
N THR A 85 3.44 25.53 -57.70
CA THR A 85 4.51 24.76 -58.33
C THR A 85 4.54 23.33 -57.83
N ASN A 86 4.91 22.40 -58.71
CA ASN A 86 5.12 20.99 -58.35
C ASN A 86 6.22 20.84 -57.28
N LYS A 87 7.22 21.73 -57.27
CA LYS A 87 8.28 21.73 -56.26
C LYS A 87 7.74 22.04 -54.87
N GLU A 88 6.91 23.07 -54.73
CA GLU A 88 6.25 23.41 -53.46
C GLU A 88 5.32 22.29 -52.98
N TYR A 89 4.51 21.74 -53.90
CA TYR A 89 3.61 20.62 -53.58
C TYR A 89 4.39 19.42 -53.01
N LYS A 90 5.48 19.02 -53.68
CA LYS A 90 6.32 17.90 -53.23
C LYS A 90 6.96 18.15 -51.87
N ALA A 91 7.43 19.38 -51.61
CA ALA A 91 8.01 19.73 -50.31
C ALA A 91 6.97 19.62 -49.19
N LEU A 92 5.77 20.18 -49.39
CA LEU A 92 4.67 20.10 -48.43
C LEU A 92 4.21 18.66 -48.20
N LEU A 93 4.16 17.84 -49.26
CA LEU A 93 3.82 16.42 -49.14
C LEU A 93 4.83 15.66 -48.28
N THR A 94 6.13 15.95 -48.42
CA THR A 94 7.17 15.38 -47.55
C THR A 94 6.96 15.79 -46.10
N GLU A 95 6.71 17.07 -45.82
CA GLU A 95 6.42 17.55 -44.46
C GLU A 95 5.20 16.85 -43.85
N VAL A 96 4.10 16.75 -44.60
CA VAL A 96 2.88 16.03 -44.16
C VAL A 96 3.20 14.58 -43.79
N ASN A 97 4.00 13.88 -44.60
CA ASN A 97 4.37 12.49 -44.30
C ASN A 97 5.24 12.38 -43.05
N THR A 98 6.20 13.29 -42.85
CA THR A 98 7.01 13.35 -41.62
C THR A 98 6.16 13.58 -40.38
N PHE A 99 5.17 14.47 -40.44
CA PHE A 99 4.25 14.68 -39.32
C PHE A 99 3.33 13.50 -39.07
N LYS A 100 2.87 12.80 -40.12
CA LYS A 100 2.11 11.56 -39.96
C LYS A 100 2.91 10.45 -39.27
N GLU A 101 4.18 10.29 -39.64
CA GLU A 101 5.08 9.33 -38.98
C GLU A 101 5.28 9.68 -37.50
N ARG A 102 5.51 10.96 -37.20
CA ARG A 102 5.61 11.43 -35.81
C ARG A 102 4.31 11.17 -35.03
N ARG A 103 3.15 11.44 -35.64
CA ARG A 103 1.85 11.17 -35.02
C ARG A 103 1.68 9.70 -34.70
N GLY A 104 1.99 8.81 -35.65
CA GLY A 104 1.94 7.36 -35.43
C GLY A 104 2.82 6.92 -34.26
N ALA A 105 4.02 7.49 -34.12
CA ALA A 105 4.89 7.19 -32.98
C ALA A 105 4.31 7.68 -31.64
N LEU A 106 3.58 8.81 -31.61
CA LEU A 106 2.87 9.27 -30.40
C LEU A 106 1.70 8.35 -30.06
N ASP A 107 0.91 7.96 -31.06
CA ASP A 107 -0.22 7.02 -30.90
C ASP A 107 0.27 5.67 -30.31
N ASP A 108 1.40 5.14 -30.82
CA ASP A 108 2.01 3.92 -30.30
C ASP A 108 2.46 4.08 -28.82
N ASN A 109 3.00 5.24 -28.46
CA ASN A 109 3.40 5.53 -27.08
C ASN A 109 2.19 5.68 -26.15
N GLU A 110 1.13 6.32 -26.63
CA GLU A 110 -0.13 6.52 -25.91
C GLU A 110 -0.78 5.17 -25.60
N LEU A 111 -0.92 4.29 -26.60
CA LEU A 111 -1.39 2.91 -26.42
C LEU A 111 -0.55 2.16 -25.39
N GLY A 112 0.78 2.26 -25.48
CA GLY A 112 1.69 1.66 -24.51
C GLY A 112 1.56 2.23 -23.09
N HIS A 113 1.07 3.46 -22.92
CA HIS A 113 0.76 4.04 -21.61
C HIS A 113 -0.63 3.60 -21.10
N LEU A 114 -1.64 3.55 -21.98
CA LEU A 114 -2.97 3.05 -21.64
C LEU A 114 -2.92 1.59 -21.15
N ASP A 115 -2.17 0.72 -21.84
CA ASP A 115 -1.95 -0.67 -21.41
C ASP A 115 -1.35 -0.76 -19.98
N LYS A 116 -0.45 0.18 -19.64
CA LYS A 116 0.15 0.24 -18.30
C LYS A 116 -0.84 0.75 -17.26
N VAL A 117 -1.66 1.73 -17.64
CA VAL A 117 -2.74 2.24 -16.77
C VAL A 117 -3.70 1.11 -16.42
N GLU A 118 -4.19 0.35 -17.40
CA GLU A 118 -5.11 -0.77 -17.15
C GLU A 118 -4.51 -1.82 -16.20
N LYS A 119 -3.25 -2.20 -16.42
CA LYS A 119 -2.54 -3.15 -15.55
C LYS A 119 -2.41 -2.63 -14.11
N LEU A 120 -2.08 -1.35 -13.94
CA LEU A 120 -1.95 -0.74 -12.61
C LEU A 120 -3.32 -0.56 -11.94
N GLU A 121 -4.39 -0.29 -12.69
CA GLU A 121 -5.75 -0.23 -12.15
C GLU A 121 -6.23 -1.59 -11.66
N ALA A 122 -5.95 -2.66 -12.41
CA ALA A 122 -6.22 -4.03 -11.98
C ALA A 122 -5.45 -4.38 -10.69
N GLN A 123 -4.15 -4.09 -10.63
CA GLN A 123 -3.34 -4.28 -9.43
C GLN A 123 -3.86 -3.46 -8.24
N LEU A 124 -4.31 -2.23 -8.48
CA LEU A 124 -4.88 -1.38 -7.44
C LEU A 124 -6.17 -1.99 -6.87
N ALA A 125 -7.04 -2.54 -7.73
CA ALA A 125 -8.26 -3.20 -7.30
C ALA A 125 -7.98 -4.46 -6.45
N GLU A 126 -6.98 -5.26 -6.83
CA GLU A 126 -6.52 -6.41 -6.03
C GLU A 126 -6.00 -5.98 -4.66
N LEU A 127 -5.18 -4.91 -4.61
CA LEU A 127 -4.68 -4.35 -3.36
C LEU A 127 -5.78 -3.78 -2.47
N GLU A 128 -6.82 -3.17 -3.06
CA GLU A 128 -7.97 -2.65 -2.30
C GLU A 128 -8.78 -3.79 -1.67
N SER A 129 -8.96 -4.90 -2.38
CA SER A 129 -9.56 -6.11 -1.81
C SER A 129 -8.70 -6.67 -0.65
N ALA A 130 -7.39 -6.82 -0.87
CA ALA A 130 -6.46 -7.31 0.14
C ALA A 130 -6.40 -6.39 1.38
N HIS A 131 -6.46 -5.07 1.18
CA HIS A 131 -6.52 -4.07 2.25
C HIS A 131 -7.79 -4.22 3.08
N ALA A 132 -8.94 -4.38 2.44
CA ALA A 132 -10.23 -4.56 3.12
C ALA A 132 -10.25 -5.84 3.96
N GLU A 133 -9.74 -6.95 3.43
CA GLU A 133 -9.62 -8.21 4.17
C GLU A 133 -8.67 -8.07 5.37
N ARG A 134 -7.50 -7.47 5.15
CA ARG A 134 -6.49 -7.30 6.21
C ARG A 134 -6.96 -6.37 7.31
N THR A 135 -7.73 -5.33 6.96
CA THR A 135 -8.37 -4.43 7.93
C THR A 135 -9.29 -5.20 8.87
N LYS A 136 -10.16 -6.08 8.34
CA LYS A 136 -11.01 -6.96 9.16
C LYS A 136 -10.19 -7.88 10.06
N MET A 137 -9.11 -8.48 9.53
CA MET A 137 -8.23 -9.33 10.35
C MET A 137 -7.58 -8.56 11.50
N ARG A 138 -7.15 -7.31 11.26
CA ARG A 138 -6.58 -6.43 12.29
C ARG A 138 -7.61 -6.08 13.36
N GLU A 139 -8.85 -5.78 12.99
CA GLU A 139 -9.95 -5.54 13.94
C GLU A 139 -10.23 -6.77 14.82
N VAL A 140 -10.28 -7.97 14.24
CA VAL A 140 -10.44 -9.21 15.00
C VAL A 140 -9.26 -9.44 15.96
N ALA A 141 -8.04 -9.19 15.51
CA ALA A 141 -6.84 -9.31 16.34
C ALA A 141 -6.85 -8.31 17.52
N GLU A 142 -7.33 -7.09 17.28
CA GLU A 142 -7.47 -6.04 18.28
C GLU A 142 -8.52 -6.42 19.33
N GLN A 143 -9.66 -6.94 18.89
CA GLN A 143 -10.70 -7.45 19.80
C GLN A 143 -10.22 -8.64 20.63
N ASP A 144 -9.51 -9.62 20.04
CA ASP A 144 -8.94 -10.75 20.79
C ASP A 144 -7.90 -10.29 21.82
N ARG A 145 -7.02 -9.35 21.44
CA ARG A 145 -6.05 -8.74 22.35
C ARG A 145 -6.76 -8.06 23.52
N GLN A 146 -7.78 -7.27 23.25
CA GLN A 146 -8.54 -6.55 24.28
C GLN A 146 -9.26 -7.52 25.22
N LYS A 147 -9.97 -8.52 24.69
CA LYS A 147 -10.63 -9.56 25.50
C LYS A 147 -9.65 -10.26 26.44
N ARG A 148 -8.47 -10.65 25.94
CA ARG A 148 -7.45 -11.32 26.75
C ARG A 148 -6.87 -10.40 27.82
N GLU A 149 -6.70 -9.12 27.52
CA GLU A 149 -6.24 -8.15 28.51
C GLU A 149 -7.26 -8.00 29.64
N ASP A 150 -8.55 -7.84 29.29
CA ASP A 150 -9.63 -7.71 30.26
C ASP A 150 -9.81 -8.98 31.11
N GLU A 151 -9.74 -10.17 30.51
CA GLU A 151 -9.85 -11.46 31.21
C GLU A 151 -8.77 -11.66 32.29
N ILE A 152 -7.55 -11.17 32.04
CA ILE A 152 -6.43 -11.39 32.95
C ILE A 152 -6.17 -10.23 33.91
N ARG A 153 -6.72 -9.04 33.65
CA ARG A 153 -6.38 -7.79 34.37
C ARG A 153 -6.48 -7.94 35.88
N ASP A 154 -7.68 -8.23 36.38
CA ASP A 154 -7.95 -8.26 37.82
C ASP A 154 -7.16 -9.38 38.51
N ARG A 155 -7.06 -10.55 37.85
CA ARG A 155 -6.29 -11.69 38.38
C ARG A 155 -4.80 -11.39 38.42
N LEU A 156 -4.28 -10.66 37.44
CA LEU A 156 -2.87 -10.31 37.35
C LEU A 156 -2.49 -9.21 38.33
N GLU A 157 -3.38 -8.25 38.59
CA GLU A 157 -3.22 -7.28 39.69
C GLU A 157 -3.17 -7.97 41.05
N GLU A 158 -4.10 -8.89 41.32
CA GLU A 158 -4.13 -9.65 42.56
C GLU A 158 -2.85 -10.48 42.76
N LEU A 159 -2.43 -11.23 41.74
CA LEU A 159 -1.19 -12.02 41.82
C LEU A 159 0.05 -11.14 41.99
N LYS A 160 0.08 -9.94 41.41
CA LYS A 160 1.19 -8.97 41.62
C LYS A 160 1.23 -8.47 43.06
N ARG A 161 0.08 -8.19 43.69
CA ARG A 161 0.01 -7.81 45.11
C ARG A 161 0.48 -8.95 46.00
N GLN A 162 -0.06 -10.16 45.79
CA GLN A 162 0.36 -11.37 46.52
C GLN A 162 1.86 -11.63 46.38
N ARG A 163 2.42 -11.44 45.18
CA ARG A 163 3.87 -11.56 44.96
C ARG A 163 4.65 -10.55 45.81
N ALA A 164 4.23 -9.30 45.87
CA ALA A 164 4.94 -8.25 46.61
C ALA A 164 5.00 -8.58 48.11
N GLU A 165 3.89 -9.04 48.69
CA GLU A 165 3.80 -9.49 50.09
C GLU A 165 4.70 -10.72 50.36
N LEU A 166 4.65 -11.72 49.47
CA LEU A 166 5.46 -12.93 49.64
C LEU A 166 6.96 -12.66 49.52
N VAL A 167 7.37 -11.68 48.71
CA VAL A 167 8.77 -11.28 48.56
C VAL A 167 9.27 -10.52 49.79
N SER A 168 8.44 -9.66 50.42
CA SER A 168 8.84 -8.97 51.65
C SER A 168 9.09 -9.93 52.82
N ASP A 169 8.46 -11.10 52.80
CA ASP A 169 8.62 -12.13 53.82
C ASP A 169 9.87 -13.01 53.63
N VAL A 170 10.56 -12.92 52.50
CA VAL A 170 11.77 -13.71 52.22
C VAL A 170 12.99 -13.02 52.87
N PRO A 171 13.73 -13.70 53.77
CA PRO A 171 14.96 -13.15 54.34
C PRO A 171 15.99 -12.82 53.25
N ARG A 172 16.68 -11.69 53.40
CA ARG A 172 17.76 -11.26 52.49
C ARG A 172 19.00 -12.14 52.62
#